data_AF-A0A517YF27-F1
#
_entry.id   AF-A0A517YF27-F1
#
_cell.length_a   1.000
_cell.length_b   1.000
_cell.length_c   1.000
_cell.angle_alpha   90.00
_cell.angle_beta   90.00
_cell.angle_gamma   90.00
#
_symmetry.space_group_name_H-M   'P 1'
#
loop_
_entity.id
_entity.type
_entity.pdbx_description
1 polymer ?
#
loop_
_entity_poly.entity_id
_entity_poly.type
_entity_poly.pdbx_seq_one_letter_code
_entity_poly.pdbx_strand_id
1 'polypeptide(L)'
;MKSFRWQFLPAIKSLTTAFLVCAGMLSTRSAAAQQVNVGGPFNTVGHGFYESIGTRWGARGPGWFFNFGGAPPPAFGGFDPNAGANVGGGFRAGNTSGFFNLNVGQGANSTMVSQTPSVTIPNGGNGYFIDGTFRPFVTSIIPVVGDQSDPSPLRERLRRLQEQQEASLTSPANAPAQAEVGGGGVARRSTAERGDLSVAEIKSAANAQGSSQDEELAAILEKARGAEEAGKAGVARIYYQMAARRATGEQQQKILAHLQTLPR
;
A
#
# COMPACT_ATOMS: atom_id res chain seq x y z
N MET A 1 27.14 -84.28 71.05
CA MET A 1 27.29 -82.82 71.28
C MET A 1 27.11 -82.10 69.94
N LYS A 2 26.59 -80.88 70.00
CA LYS A 2 25.66 -80.24 69.06
C LYS A 2 26.29 -79.74 67.74
N SER A 3 25.53 -79.88 66.64
CA SER A 3 25.81 -79.35 65.30
C SER A 3 25.65 -77.83 65.25
N PHE A 4 26.70 -77.12 64.83
CA PHE A 4 26.73 -75.66 64.68
C PHE A 4 26.28 -75.27 63.25
N ARG A 5 25.07 -74.73 63.11
CA ARG A 5 24.53 -74.21 61.84
C ARG A 5 24.89 -72.73 61.68
N TRP A 6 25.59 -72.40 60.58
CA TRP A 6 25.89 -71.03 60.17
C TRP A 6 24.63 -70.34 59.61
N GLN A 7 24.13 -69.32 60.31
CA GLN A 7 23.06 -68.41 59.86
C GLN A 7 23.64 -67.01 59.64
N PHE A 8 24.37 -66.78 58.55
CA PHE A 8 24.78 -65.44 58.12
C PHE A 8 24.81 -65.35 56.60
N LEU A 9 23.65 -65.18 55.94
CA LEU A 9 23.60 -65.02 54.48
C LEU A 9 22.53 -64.09 53.87
N PRO A 10 21.62 -63.39 54.59
CA PRO A 10 20.70 -62.47 53.91
C PRO A 10 21.28 -61.06 53.65
N ALA A 11 22.24 -60.58 54.45
CA ALA A 11 22.73 -59.20 54.36
C ALA A 11 23.58 -58.90 53.11
N ILE A 12 24.31 -59.90 52.61
CA ILE A 12 25.27 -59.73 51.49
C ILE A 12 24.54 -59.58 50.14
N LYS A 13 23.35 -60.17 50.00
CA LYS A 13 22.53 -60.07 48.78
C LYS A 13 21.87 -58.70 48.62
N SER A 14 21.50 -58.05 49.73
CA SER A 14 20.93 -56.69 49.70
C SER A 14 21.98 -55.65 49.33
N LEU A 15 23.20 -55.77 49.87
CA LEU A 15 24.29 -54.83 49.61
C LEU A 15 24.78 -54.87 48.17
N THR A 16 24.85 -56.05 47.56
CA THR A 16 25.26 -56.22 46.16
C THR A 16 24.22 -55.65 45.18
N THR A 17 22.93 -55.78 45.51
CA THR A 17 21.85 -55.19 44.70
C THR A 17 21.85 -53.67 44.78
N ALA A 18 22.01 -53.10 45.98
CA ALA A 18 22.10 -51.65 46.16
C ALA A 18 23.35 -51.06 45.46
N PHE A 19 24.48 -51.76 45.51
CA PHE A 19 25.70 -51.33 44.82
C PHE A 19 25.56 -51.35 43.30
N LEU A 20 24.88 -52.36 42.72
CA LEU A 20 24.60 -52.42 41.28
C LEU A 20 23.66 -51.30 40.82
N VAL A 21 22.64 -50.96 41.62
CA VAL A 21 21.73 -49.83 41.31
C VAL A 21 22.46 -48.49 41.39
N CYS A 22 23.26 -48.26 42.43
CA CYS A 22 24.07 -47.04 42.54
C CYS A 22 25.13 -46.95 41.44
N ALA A 23 25.82 -48.04 41.09
CA ALA A 23 26.78 -48.06 39.99
C ALA A 23 26.10 -47.81 38.62
N GLY A 24 24.87 -48.29 38.43
CA GLY A 24 24.04 -47.98 37.26
C GLY A 24 23.60 -46.51 37.20
N MET A 25 23.31 -45.89 38.35
CA MET A 25 22.95 -44.48 38.41
C MET A 25 24.14 -43.53 38.18
N LEU A 26 25.34 -43.87 38.69
CA LEU A 26 26.56 -43.09 38.46
C LEU A 26 27.14 -43.22 37.03
N SER A 27 26.62 -44.12 36.20
CA SER A 27 27.06 -44.32 34.81
C SER A 27 26.17 -43.61 33.78
N THR A 28 25.28 -42.72 34.21
CA THR A 28 24.60 -41.77 33.31
C THR A 28 25.61 -40.78 32.73
N ARG A 29 26.25 -41.17 31.62
CA ARG A 29 27.10 -40.28 30.82
C ARG A 29 26.27 -39.08 30.40
N SER A 30 26.71 -37.88 30.76
CA SER A 30 26.16 -36.65 30.22
C SER A 30 26.22 -36.72 28.69
N ALA A 31 25.07 -36.77 28.03
CA ALA A 31 24.99 -36.68 26.58
C ALA A 31 25.42 -35.27 26.18
N ALA A 32 26.70 -35.10 25.81
CA ALA A 32 27.19 -33.88 25.20
C ALA A 32 26.56 -33.78 23.80
N ALA A 33 25.40 -33.14 23.72
CA ALA A 33 24.82 -32.77 22.44
C ALA A 33 25.76 -31.73 21.80
N GLN A 34 26.50 -32.13 20.77
CA GLN A 34 27.33 -31.21 20.00
C GLN A 34 26.41 -30.21 19.31
N GLN A 35 26.64 -28.92 19.52
CA GLN A 35 25.87 -27.86 18.91
C GLN A 35 26.67 -27.27 17.75
N VAL A 36 26.02 -27.03 16.61
CA VAL A 36 26.63 -26.50 15.39
C VAL A 36 26.01 -25.15 15.06
N ASN A 37 26.83 -24.13 14.86
CA ASN A 37 26.39 -22.85 14.30
C ASN A 37 26.59 -22.90 12.78
N VAL A 38 25.49 -22.78 12.03
CA VAL A 38 25.49 -22.79 10.58
C VAL A 38 25.09 -21.41 10.09
N GLY A 39 25.98 -20.73 9.37
CA GLY A 39 25.73 -19.44 8.74
C GLY A 39 25.89 -19.52 7.23
N GLY A 40 24.95 -18.94 6.48
CA GLY A 40 24.98 -18.89 5.01
C GLY A 40 25.01 -17.43 4.54
N PRO A 41 26.13 -16.90 4.05
CA PRO A 41 26.16 -15.52 3.56
C PRO A 41 25.40 -15.40 2.23
N PHE A 42 24.57 -14.37 2.13
CA PHE A 42 23.82 -13.95 0.95
C PHE A 42 24.27 -12.55 0.56
N ASN A 43 24.97 -12.44 -0.56
CA ASN A 43 25.45 -11.18 -1.10
C ASN A 43 24.82 -10.94 -2.47
N THR A 44 24.08 -9.85 -2.62
CA THR A 44 23.57 -9.37 -3.91
C THR A 44 24.18 -8.01 -4.20
N VAL A 45 24.87 -7.90 -5.33
CA VAL A 45 25.39 -6.63 -5.83
C VAL A 45 24.70 -6.33 -7.16
N GLY A 46 24.04 -5.18 -7.24
CA GLY A 46 23.41 -4.68 -8.44
C GLY A 46 24.10 -3.38 -8.87
N HIS A 47 24.41 -3.27 -10.16
CA HIS A 47 24.82 -2.02 -10.78
C HIS A 47 23.91 -1.73 -11.95
N GLY A 48 23.49 -0.49 -12.10
CA GLY A 48 22.76 -0.02 -13.24
C GLY A 48 23.28 1.35 -13.65
N PHE A 49 23.26 1.57 -14.95
CA PHE A 49 23.63 2.81 -15.58
C PHE A 49 22.55 3.14 -16.61
N TYR A 50 22.16 4.40 -16.70
CA TYR A 50 21.34 4.87 -17.79
C TYR A 50 21.92 6.13 -18.40
N GLU A 51 21.69 6.23 -19.70
CA GLU A 51 21.86 7.44 -20.48
C GLU A 51 20.60 7.59 -21.33
N SER A 52 20.00 8.76 -21.27
CA SER A 52 18.80 9.13 -22.01
C SER A 52 19.10 10.40 -22.77
N ILE A 53 19.16 10.30 -24.08
CA ILE A 53 19.25 11.46 -24.97
C ILE A 53 18.00 11.45 -25.84
N GLY A 54 17.17 12.47 -25.67
CA GLY A 54 15.96 12.67 -26.44
C GLY A 54 15.95 14.03 -27.11
N THR A 55 15.59 14.06 -28.38
CA THR A 55 15.29 15.32 -29.09
C THR A 55 13.80 15.41 -29.33
N ARG A 56 13.22 16.58 -29.13
CA ARG A 56 11.86 16.93 -29.51
C ARG A 56 11.86 18.24 -30.27
N TRP A 57 11.20 18.28 -31.41
CA TRP A 57 11.10 19.50 -32.18
C TRP A 57 9.75 19.60 -32.87
N GLY A 58 9.36 20.83 -33.19
CA GLY A 58 8.12 21.06 -33.90
C GLY A 58 8.07 22.43 -34.50
N ALA A 59 7.25 22.56 -35.52
CA ALA A 59 6.95 23.82 -36.18
C ALA A 59 5.47 23.86 -36.51
N ARG A 60 4.87 25.04 -36.44
CA ARG A 60 3.48 25.26 -36.80
C ARG A 60 3.35 26.59 -37.53
N GLY A 61 2.48 26.60 -38.52
CA GLY A 61 2.06 27.79 -39.24
C GLY A 61 0.55 27.80 -39.45
N PRO A 62 0.02 28.73 -40.26
CA PRO A 62 -1.39 28.77 -40.57
C PRO A 62 -1.86 27.49 -41.25
N GLY A 63 -2.67 26.69 -40.55
CA GLY A 63 -3.29 25.48 -41.08
C GLY A 63 -2.41 24.24 -41.16
N TRP A 64 -1.16 24.28 -40.67
CA TRP A 64 -0.27 23.12 -40.67
C TRP A 64 0.60 23.05 -39.40
N PHE A 65 1.02 21.83 -39.04
CA PHE A 65 1.94 21.63 -37.93
C PHE A 65 2.74 20.33 -38.08
N PHE A 66 3.89 20.30 -37.42
CA PHE A 66 4.77 19.14 -37.24
C PHE A 66 5.20 19.08 -35.77
N ASN A 67 5.21 17.89 -35.18
CA ASN A 67 5.73 17.65 -33.83
C ASN A 67 6.39 16.26 -33.84
N PHE A 68 7.67 16.23 -33.56
CA PHE A 68 8.51 15.04 -33.65
C PHE A 68 9.31 14.85 -32.36
N GLY A 69 9.55 13.58 -32.04
CA GLY A 69 10.48 13.18 -30.99
C GLY A 69 9.90 13.13 -29.58
N GLY A 70 10.81 13.00 -28.61
CA GLY A 70 10.57 12.46 -27.27
C GLY A 70 11.17 11.06 -27.16
N ALA A 71 12.27 10.93 -26.42
CA ALA A 71 12.90 9.63 -26.21
C ALA A 71 12.01 8.77 -25.29
N PRO A 72 11.75 7.49 -25.63
CA PRO A 72 11.16 6.57 -24.67
C PRO A 72 12.10 6.43 -23.47
N PRO A 73 11.57 6.35 -22.24
CA PRO A 73 12.41 6.18 -21.06
C PRO A 73 13.25 4.90 -21.21
N PRO A 74 14.56 4.96 -20.88
CA PRO A 74 15.41 3.77 -20.85
C PRO A 74 14.78 2.66 -20.00
N ALA A 75 14.76 1.44 -20.55
CA ALA A 75 14.14 0.29 -19.89
C ALA A 75 14.95 -0.24 -18.69
N PHE A 76 16.19 0.22 -18.53
CA PHE A 76 17.13 -0.25 -17.50
C PHE A 76 17.90 0.91 -16.88
N GLY A 77 18.53 0.65 -15.74
CA GLY A 77 19.40 1.60 -15.05
C GLY A 77 18.72 2.53 -14.05
N GLY A 78 17.41 2.37 -13.81
CA GLY A 78 16.69 3.20 -12.83
C GLY A 78 16.53 4.65 -13.29
N PHE A 79 16.12 4.84 -14.55
CA PHE A 79 15.88 6.15 -15.15
C PHE A 79 14.96 7.02 -14.27
N ASP A 80 15.45 8.20 -13.88
CA ASP A 80 14.64 9.25 -13.26
C ASP A 80 14.28 10.31 -14.32
N PRO A 81 12.99 10.45 -14.68
CA PRO A 81 12.53 11.45 -15.65
C PRO A 81 12.82 12.91 -15.25
N ASN A 82 13.03 13.18 -13.95
CA ASN A 82 13.25 14.52 -13.42
C ASN A 82 14.73 14.86 -13.21
N ALA A 83 15.64 13.88 -13.31
CA ALA A 83 17.08 14.09 -13.12
C ALA A 83 17.81 14.62 -14.37
N GLY A 84 17.13 14.67 -15.52
CA GLY A 84 17.71 15.13 -16.79
C GLY A 84 17.66 16.64 -17.01
N ALA A 85 18.64 17.17 -17.73
CA ALA A 85 18.63 18.53 -18.25
C ALA A 85 17.70 18.63 -19.47
N ASN A 86 16.87 19.67 -19.49
CA ASN A 86 16.05 20.01 -20.65
C ASN A 86 16.54 21.34 -21.23
N VAL A 87 17.22 21.28 -22.36
CA VAL A 87 17.76 22.46 -23.05
C VAL A 87 16.95 22.69 -24.32
N GLY A 88 16.35 23.85 -24.49
CA GLY A 88 15.54 24.10 -25.67
C GLY A 88 15.36 25.57 -25.99
N GLY A 89 15.11 25.85 -27.26
CA GLY A 89 14.88 27.18 -27.79
C GLY A 89 13.64 27.18 -28.67
N GLY A 90 12.90 28.29 -28.62
CA GLY A 90 11.77 28.56 -29.49
C GLY A 90 12.13 29.64 -30.51
N PHE A 91 11.57 29.54 -31.71
CA PHE A 91 11.58 30.62 -32.67
C PHE A 91 10.14 31.05 -32.99
N ARG A 92 9.97 32.34 -33.28
CA ARG A 92 8.72 32.90 -33.78
C ARG A 92 9.06 33.88 -34.91
N ALA A 93 8.43 33.69 -36.05
CA ALA A 93 8.57 34.54 -37.22
C ALA A 93 7.18 34.69 -37.87
N GLY A 94 6.53 35.83 -37.64
CA GLY A 94 5.15 36.08 -38.09
C GLY A 94 4.15 35.05 -37.52
N ASN A 95 3.33 34.46 -38.38
CA ASN A 95 2.38 33.42 -38.01
C ASN A 95 2.99 32.01 -37.88
N THR A 96 4.32 31.89 -38.04
CA THR A 96 5.05 30.64 -37.92
C THR A 96 5.82 30.62 -36.59
N SER A 97 5.72 29.50 -35.88
CA SER A 97 6.46 29.30 -34.62
C SER A 97 6.96 27.88 -34.55
N GLY A 98 8.10 27.68 -33.90
CA GLY A 98 8.64 26.36 -33.68
C GLY A 98 9.48 26.30 -32.44
N PHE A 99 9.87 25.09 -32.10
CA PHE A 99 10.68 24.79 -30.94
C PHE A 99 11.61 23.63 -31.24
N PHE A 100 12.75 23.64 -30.57
CA PHE A 100 13.66 22.52 -30.46
C PHE A 100 13.99 22.34 -28.99
N ASN A 101 13.94 21.11 -28.52
CA ASN A 101 14.24 20.73 -27.16
C ASN A 101 15.08 19.45 -27.15
N LEU A 102 16.15 19.47 -26.38
CA LEU A 102 17.06 18.38 -26.11
C LEU A 102 16.89 18.02 -24.62
N ASN A 103 16.46 16.79 -24.36
CA ASN A 103 16.47 16.18 -23.04
C ASN A 103 17.70 15.28 -22.94
N VAL A 104 18.56 15.52 -21.95
CA VAL A 104 19.72 14.68 -21.68
C VAL A 104 19.73 14.33 -20.20
N GLY A 105 19.76 13.05 -19.87
CA GLY A 105 19.85 12.57 -18.51
C GLY A 105 20.80 11.39 -18.43
N GLN A 106 21.63 11.37 -17.39
CA GLN A 106 22.54 10.26 -17.11
C GLN A 106 22.46 9.96 -15.62
N GLY A 107 22.54 8.68 -15.26
CA GLY A 107 22.58 8.27 -13.86
C GLY A 107 23.16 6.88 -13.70
N ALA A 108 23.63 6.61 -12.48
CA ALA A 108 24.11 5.30 -12.09
C ALA A 108 23.53 4.95 -10.71
N ASN A 109 23.06 3.71 -10.56
CA ASN A 109 22.67 3.17 -9.27
C ASN A 109 23.53 1.95 -8.93
N SER A 110 23.95 1.86 -7.68
CA SER A 110 24.66 0.71 -7.15
C SER A 110 23.98 0.26 -5.87
N THR A 111 23.52 -0.98 -5.83
CA THR A 111 22.92 -1.60 -4.66
C THR A 111 23.82 -2.73 -4.19
N MET A 112 24.06 -2.80 -2.88
CA MET A 112 24.78 -3.91 -2.25
C MET A 112 23.97 -4.35 -1.05
N VAL A 113 23.54 -5.62 -1.06
CA VAL A 113 22.81 -6.26 0.03
C VAL A 113 23.66 -7.44 0.51
N SER A 114 24.09 -7.41 1.77
CA SER A 114 24.83 -8.49 2.42
C SER A 114 24.03 -8.93 3.65
N GLN A 115 23.52 -10.15 3.64
CA GLN A 115 22.77 -10.75 4.73
C GLN A 115 23.38 -12.11 5.07
N THR A 116 23.68 -12.36 6.33
CA THR A 116 24.22 -13.66 6.78
C THR A 116 23.33 -14.22 7.87
N PRO A 117 22.25 -14.95 7.52
CA PRO A 117 21.50 -15.73 8.50
C PRO A 117 22.42 -16.78 9.15
N SER A 118 22.33 -16.89 10.47
CA SER A 118 23.01 -17.94 11.23
C SER A 118 22.05 -18.59 12.22
N VAL A 119 22.06 -19.92 12.28
CA VAL A 119 21.22 -20.71 13.17
C VAL A 119 22.08 -21.72 13.92
N THR A 120 21.82 -21.85 15.22
CA THR A 120 22.53 -22.78 16.07
C THR A 120 21.65 -23.99 16.37
N ILE A 121 22.05 -25.17 15.90
CA ILE A 121 21.23 -26.39 15.91
C ILE A 121 21.99 -27.52 16.65
N PRO A 122 21.32 -28.36 17.46
CA PRO A 122 21.94 -29.57 17.98
C PRO A 122 22.28 -30.57 16.85
N ASN A 123 23.30 -31.40 17.03
CA ASN A 123 23.67 -32.42 16.06
C ASN A 123 22.49 -33.36 15.78
N GLY A 124 22.08 -33.47 14.51
CA GLY A 124 20.91 -34.23 14.06
C GLY A 124 19.56 -33.53 14.24
N GLY A 125 19.53 -32.31 14.78
CA GLY A 125 18.32 -31.47 14.81
C GLY A 125 18.06 -30.79 13.47
N ASN A 126 16.79 -30.50 13.19
CA ASN A 126 16.40 -29.59 12.10
C ASN A 126 16.18 -28.19 12.69
N GLY A 127 16.60 -27.16 11.97
CA GLY A 127 16.38 -25.76 12.32
C GLY A 127 16.22 -24.93 11.06
N TYR A 128 15.32 -23.95 11.10
CA TYR A 128 15.12 -22.99 10.03
C TYR A 128 15.21 -21.56 10.59
N PHE A 129 15.71 -20.64 9.78
CA PHE A 129 15.72 -19.21 10.06
C PHE A 129 14.97 -18.52 8.93
N ILE A 130 13.94 -17.74 9.27
CA ILE A 130 13.15 -16.97 8.32
C ILE A 130 13.08 -15.54 8.81
N ASP A 131 13.58 -14.62 7.99
CA ASP A 131 13.36 -13.18 8.11
C ASP A 131 12.56 -12.74 6.88
N GLY A 132 11.26 -12.49 7.07
CA GLY A 132 10.35 -12.20 5.97
C GLY A 132 8.95 -11.85 6.47
N THR A 133 8.13 -11.28 5.59
CA THR A 133 6.75 -10.89 5.90
C THR A 133 5.77 -11.94 5.36
N PHE A 134 4.93 -12.49 6.24
CA PHE A 134 3.81 -13.34 5.82
C PHE A 134 2.67 -12.47 5.26
N ARG A 135 2.45 -12.55 3.94
CA ARG A 135 1.35 -11.88 3.24
C ARG A 135 0.29 -12.91 2.87
N PRO A 136 -0.79 -13.07 3.66
CA PRO A 136 -1.86 -14.00 3.31
C PRO A 136 -2.55 -13.54 2.03
N PHE A 137 -2.89 -14.48 1.15
CA PHE A 137 -3.70 -14.23 -0.04
C PHE A 137 -4.86 -15.21 -0.08
N VAL A 138 -6.00 -14.79 -0.64
CA VAL A 138 -7.18 -15.65 -0.82
C VAL A 138 -6.84 -16.73 -1.83
N THR A 139 -6.74 -17.99 -1.39
CA THR A 139 -6.42 -19.13 -2.24
C THR A 139 -7.65 -19.75 -2.89
N SER A 140 -8.81 -19.58 -2.26
CA SER A 140 -10.09 -20.05 -2.80
C SER A 140 -11.24 -19.19 -2.29
N ILE A 141 -12.26 -19.02 -3.14
CA ILE A 141 -13.57 -18.52 -2.74
C ILE A 141 -14.45 -19.76 -2.64
N ILE A 142 -15.00 -20.05 -1.46
CA ILE A 142 -16.03 -21.07 -1.31
C ILE A 142 -17.37 -20.38 -1.58
N PRO A 143 -18.04 -20.64 -2.72
CA PRO A 143 -19.35 -20.06 -2.98
C PRO A 143 -20.37 -20.70 -2.05
N VAL A 144 -21.04 -19.90 -1.23
CA VAL A 144 -22.23 -20.36 -0.50
C VAL A 144 -23.41 -20.27 -1.46
N VAL A 145 -23.85 -21.39 -2.02
CA VAL A 145 -25.12 -21.48 -2.74
C VAL A 145 -26.21 -21.91 -1.76
N GLY A 146 -26.96 -20.93 -1.25
CA GLY A 146 -28.24 -21.15 -0.55
C GLY A 146 -28.17 -21.37 0.96
N ASP A 147 -28.41 -20.29 1.72
CA ASP A 147 -29.54 -20.21 2.65
C ASP A 147 -29.89 -18.72 2.84
N GLN A 148 -31.05 -18.29 2.33
CA GLN A 148 -31.55 -16.91 2.45
C GLN A 148 -32.17 -16.62 3.83
N SER A 149 -32.04 -17.55 4.78
CA SER A 149 -32.54 -17.40 6.14
C SER A 149 -31.63 -16.58 7.06
N ASP A 150 -30.34 -16.44 6.74
CA ASP A 150 -29.39 -15.66 7.53
C ASP A 150 -29.46 -14.14 7.21
N PRO A 151 -29.34 -13.25 8.22
CA PRO A 151 -29.40 -11.81 8.02
C PRO A 151 -28.15 -11.32 7.27
N SER A 152 -28.25 -11.25 5.93
CA SER A 152 -27.18 -10.71 5.12
C SER A 152 -27.05 -9.19 5.34
N PRO A 153 -25.81 -8.65 5.35
CA PRO A 153 -25.57 -7.21 5.54
C PRO A 153 -26.21 -6.34 4.44
N LEU A 154 -26.53 -6.93 3.28
CA LEU A 154 -27.27 -6.27 2.21
C LEU A 154 -28.73 -6.04 2.60
N ARG A 155 -29.39 -7.05 3.19
CA ARG A 155 -30.79 -6.96 3.62
C ARG A 155 -30.97 -5.93 4.72
N GLU A 156 -30.02 -5.88 5.64
CA GLU A 156 -29.95 -4.87 6.69
C GLU A 156 -29.75 -3.45 6.10
N ARG A 157 -28.87 -3.29 5.10
CA ARG A 157 -28.71 -2.00 4.40
C ARG A 157 -29.96 -1.56 3.65
N LEU A 158 -30.63 -2.47 2.95
CA LEU A 158 -31.88 -2.17 2.26
C LEU A 158 -32.96 -1.72 3.25
N ARG A 159 -33.07 -2.41 4.39
CA ARG A 159 -34.01 -2.02 5.46
C ARG A 159 -33.73 -0.61 5.97
N ARG A 160 -32.47 -0.26 6.25
CA ARG A 160 -32.09 1.09 6.70
C ARG A 160 -32.36 2.17 5.65
N LEU A 161 -32.12 1.88 4.37
CA LEU A 161 -32.42 2.82 3.29
C LEU A 161 -33.92 3.07 3.16
N GLN A 162 -34.72 2.02 3.36
CA GLN A 162 -36.18 2.12 3.33
C GLN A 162 -36.70 2.91 4.54
N GLU A 163 -36.17 2.64 5.74
CA GLU A 163 -36.45 3.43 6.95
C GLU A 163 -36.01 4.91 6.79
N GLN A 164 -34.89 5.18 6.12
CA GLN A 164 -34.43 6.54 5.82
C GLN A 164 -35.32 7.28 4.82
N GLN A 165 -35.85 6.57 3.81
CA GLN A 165 -36.82 7.15 2.87
C GLN A 165 -38.13 7.50 3.58
N GLU A 166 -38.64 6.62 4.44
CA GLU A 166 -39.86 6.87 5.21
C GLU A 166 -39.71 8.02 6.20
N ALA A 167 -38.55 8.14 6.85
CA ALA A 167 -38.23 9.28 7.72
C ALA A 167 -38.10 10.60 6.94
N SER A 168 -37.59 10.56 5.71
CA SER A 168 -37.47 11.76 4.86
C SER A 168 -38.83 12.28 4.34
N LEU A 169 -39.85 11.42 4.28
CA LEU A 169 -41.20 11.78 3.84
C LEU A 169 -42.10 12.28 4.99
N THR A 170 -41.70 12.06 6.24
CA THR A 170 -42.51 12.42 7.43
C THR A 170 -41.94 13.58 8.25
N SER A 171 -40.84 14.19 7.82
CA SER A 171 -40.23 15.31 8.58
C SER A 171 -40.88 16.66 8.21
N PRO A 172 -41.65 17.30 9.11
CA PRO A 172 -42.14 18.66 8.89
C PRO A 172 -40.96 19.65 8.93
N ALA A 173 -40.93 20.55 7.97
CA ALA A 173 -40.00 21.66 7.91
C ALA A 173 -40.23 22.64 9.07
N ASN A 174 -39.34 22.67 10.08
CA ASN A 174 -38.90 23.93 10.70
C ASN A 174 -37.77 23.78 11.75
N ALA A 175 -36.86 24.76 11.71
CA ALA A 175 -35.99 25.27 12.78
C ALA A 175 -34.57 24.67 13.01
N PRO A 176 -33.59 25.50 13.44
CA PRO A 176 -32.20 25.45 12.97
C PRO A 176 -31.18 24.88 13.96
N ALA A 177 -29.99 24.63 13.41
CA ALA A 177 -28.78 24.13 14.04
C ALA A 177 -28.33 24.92 15.28
N GLN A 178 -27.98 24.19 16.34
CA GLN A 178 -27.09 24.64 17.40
C GLN A 178 -25.87 23.72 17.42
N ALA A 179 -24.71 24.34 17.24
CA ALA A 179 -23.40 23.74 17.29
C ALA A 179 -22.96 23.59 18.75
N GLU A 180 -22.50 22.40 19.13
CA GLU A 180 -21.70 22.21 20.35
C GLU A 180 -20.27 21.81 19.97
N VAL A 181 -19.36 22.73 20.28
CA VAL A 181 -17.90 22.55 20.22
C VAL A 181 -17.45 22.07 21.59
N GLY A 182 -17.08 20.79 21.68
CA GLY A 182 -16.45 20.19 22.86
C GLY A 182 -14.95 19.99 22.63
N GLY A 183 -14.13 20.77 23.33
CA GLY A 183 -12.68 20.67 23.30
C GLY A 183 -12.10 19.55 24.17
N GLY A 184 -10.84 19.18 23.92
CA GLY A 184 -10.08 18.25 24.73
C GLY A 184 -8.76 17.88 24.05
N GLY A 185 -7.62 18.33 24.60
CA GLY A 185 -6.33 18.30 23.91
C GLY A 185 -5.45 17.06 24.16
N VAL A 186 -4.22 17.20 23.63
CA VAL A 186 -2.92 16.68 24.11
C VAL A 186 -2.25 15.58 23.25
N ALA A 187 -1.03 15.96 22.83
CA ALA A 187 0.15 15.17 22.48
C ALA A 187 0.22 14.44 21.12
N ARG A 188 0.95 15.08 20.19
CA ARG A 188 1.71 14.41 19.14
C ARG A 188 2.64 13.36 19.77
N ARG A 189 2.34 12.08 19.55
CA ARG A 189 3.32 10.97 19.56
C ARG A 189 3.31 10.30 18.18
N SER A 190 4.51 9.91 17.77
CA SER A 190 4.86 9.39 16.45
C SER A 190 3.96 8.28 15.91
N THR A 191 3.75 8.33 14.59
CA THR A 191 2.90 7.48 13.74
C THR A 191 3.44 6.07 13.46
N ALA A 192 4.38 5.56 14.27
CA ALA A 192 5.08 4.31 13.97
C ALA A 192 4.61 3.07 14.79
N GLU A 193 3.69 3.22 15.75
CA GLU A 193 3.41 2.15 16.74
C GLU A 193 1.96 1.59 16.81
N ARG A 194 1.02 1.90 15.91
CA ARG A 194 -0.33 1.29 15.97
C ARG A 194 -0.86 0.78 14.65
N GLY A 195 -1.02 -0.54 14.59
CA GLY A 195 -1.80 -1.27 13.58
C GLY A 195 -3.30 -1.31 13.86
N ASP A 196 -3.88 -0.27 14.47
CA ASP A 196 -5.31 -0.15 14.73
C ASP A 196 -5.79 1.25 14.34
N LEU A 197 -6.11 1.47 13.05
CA LEU A 197 -6.84 2.67 12.65
C LEU A 197 -8.29 2.53 13.14
N SER A 198 -8.66 3.37 14.10
CA SER A 198 -10.03 3.45 14.58
C SER A 198 -10.97 3.87 13.44
N VAL A 199 -12.16 3.27 13.36
CA VAL A 199 -13.21 3.59 12.39
C VAL A 199 -13.52 5.10 12.35
N ALA A 200 -13.35 5.79 13.48
CA ALA A 200 -13.50 7.24 13.58
C ALA A 200 -12.46 8.02 12.76
N GLU A 201 -11.22 7.53 12.69
CA GLU A 201 -10.12 8.16 11.94
C GLU A 201 -10.19 7.86 10.44
N ILE A 202 -10.68 6.66 10.08
CA ILE A 202 -11.02 6.35 8.68
C ILE A 202 -12.15 7.27 8.20
N LYS A 203 -13.15 7.52 9.05
CA LYS A 203 -14.26 8.43 8.71
C LYS A 203 -13.81 9.89 8.62
N SER A 204 -12.92 10.35 9.49
CA SER A 204 -12.38 11.72 9.41
C SER A 204 -11.49 11.89 8.16
N ALA A 205 -10.69 10.88 7.81
CA ALA A 205 -9.89 10.88 6.58
C ALA A 205 -10.76 10.86 5.31
N ALA A 206 -11.82 10.05 5.29
CA ALA A 206 -12.77 10.01 4.17
C ALA A 206 -13.52 11.33 4.01
N ASN A 207 -13.93 11.97 5.11
CA ASN A 207 -14.56 13.29 5.08
C ASN A 207 -13.60 14.39 4.58
N ALA A 208 -12.33 14.35 4.99
CA ALA A 208 -11.31 15.29 4.52
C ALA A 208 -10.96 15.11 3.04
N GLN A 209 -11.00 13.87 2.55
CA GLN A 209 -10.84 13.58 1.12
C GLN A 209 -12.04 14.07 0.30
N GLY A 210 -13.27 13.86 0.81
CA GLY A 210 -14.48 14.40 0.18
C GLY A 210 -14.43 15.93 0.04
N SER A 211 -14.08 16.65 1.11
CA SER A 211 -13.97 18.12 1.04
C SER A 211 -12.90 18.60 0.04
N SER A 212 -11.76 17.90 -0.05
CA SER A 212 -10.72 18.26 -1.02
C SER A 212 -11.17 18.08 -2.48
N GLN A 213 -11.96 17.03 -2.76
CA GLN A 213 -12.49 16.78 -4.11
C GLN A 213 -13.55 17.82 -4.48
N ASP A 214 -14.37 18.24 -3.52
CA ASP A 214 -15.38 19.28 -3.70
C ASP A 214 -14.74 20.66 -3.97
N GLU A 215 -13.66 21.00 -3.26
CA GLU A 215 -12.89 22.23 -3.48
C GLU A 215 -12.23 22.26 -4.87
N GLU A 216 -11.61 21.15 -5.29
CA GLU A 216 -11.04 21.04 -6.63
C GLU A 216 -12.10 21.13 -7.74
N LEU A 217 -13.26 20.52 -7.52
CA LEU A 217 -14.39 20.59 -8.45
C LEU A 217 -14.90 22.03 -8.58
N ALA A 218 -15.04 22.74 -7.46
CA ALA A 218 -15.44 24.15 -7.45
C ALA A 218 -14.46 25.03 -8.23
N ALA A 219 -13.15 24.84 -8.04
CA ALA A 219 -12.12 25.60 -8.76
C ALA A 219 -12.15 25.34 -10.29
N ILE A 220 -12.49 24.11 -10.72
CA ILE A 220 -12.62 23.80 -12.15
C ILE A 220 -13.88 24.44 -12.73
N LEU A 221 -14.99 24.44 -11.98
CA LEU A 221 -16.24 25.07 -12.42
C LEU A 221 -16.12 26.59 -12.52
N GLU A 222 -15.39 27.23 -11.61
CA GLU A 222 -15.10 28.67 -11.70
C GLU A 222 -14.29 29.01 -12.96
N LYS A 223 -13.26 28.20 -13.29
CA LYS A 223 -12.50 28.35 -14.54
C LYS A 223 -13.35 28.13 -15.78
N ALA A 224 -14.30 27.19 -15.73
CA ALA A 224 -15.23 26.94 -16.82
C ALA A 224 -16.12 28.16 -17.09
N ARG A 225 -16.69 28.74 -16.03
CA ARG A 225 -17.53 29.96 -16.11
C ARG A 225 -16.75 31.17 -16.61
N GLY A 226 -15.54 31.41 -16.08
CA GLY A 226 -14.70 32.50 -16.57
C GLY A 226 -14.31 32.36 -18.05
N ALA A 227 -14.17 31.13 -18.55
CA ALA A 227 -13.93 30.88 -19.98
C ALA A 227 -15.19 31.11 -20.84
N GLU A 228 -16.38 30.85 -20.28
CA GLU A 228 -17.67 31.09 -20.93
C GLU A 228 -17.96 32.59 -21.04
N GLU A 229 -17.77 33.34 -19.95
CA GLU A 229 -17.90 34.81 -19.92
C GLU A 229 -16.91 35.48 -20.88
N ALA A 230 -15.71 34.92 -21.04
CA ALA A 230 -14.71 35.39 -22.00
C ALA A 230 -15.04 35.01 -23.47
N GLY A 231 -16.17 34.36 -23.74
CA GLY A 231 -16.59 33.92 -25.08
C GLY A 231 -15.77 32.76 -25.65
N LYS A 232 -14.97 32.07 -24.83
CA LYS A 232 -14.09 30.97 -25.26
C LYS A 232 -14.78 29.62 -25.10
N ALA A 233 -15.85 29.40 -25.86
CA ALA A 233 -16.71 28.22 -25.76
C ALA A 233 -15.94 26.88 -25.79
N GLY A 234 -14.94 26.76 -26.67
CA GLY A 234 -14.10 25.55 -26.74
C GLY A 234 -13.29 25.27 -25.47
N VAL A 235 -12.81 26.31 -24.79
CA VAL A 235 -12.05 26.21 -23.54
C VAL A 235 -12.99 25.89 -22.38
N ALA A 236 -14.14 26.55 -22.30
CA ALA A 236 -15.19 26.26 -21.31
C ALA A 236 -15.60 24.78 -21.37
N ARG A 237 -15.78 24.24 -22.58
CA ARG A 237 -16.13 22.83 -22.80
C ARG A 237 -15.10 21.86 -22.21
N ILE A 238 -13.80 22.15 -22.34
CA ILE A 238 -12.72 21.32 -21.77
C ILE A 238 -12.81 21.34 -20.24
N TYR A 239 -13.00 22.50 -19.63
CA TYR A 239 -13.14 22.60 -18.17
C TYR A 239 -14.39 21.89 -17.64
N TYR A 240 -15.54 22.04 -18.31
CA TYR A 240 -16.75 21.30 -17.93
C TYR A 240 -16.59 19.78 -18.13
N GLN A 241 -15.87 19.31 -19.15
CA GLN A 241 -15.55 17.88 -19.30
C GLN A 241 -14.64 17.36 -18.18
N MET A 242 -13.67 18.17 -17.73
CA MET A 242 -12.82 17.83 -16.58
C MET A 242 -13.65 17.77 -15.29
N ALA A 243 -14.56 18.73 -15.08
CA ALA A 243 -15.48 18.73 -13.94
C ALA A 243 -16.40 17.49 -13.96
N ALA A 244 -16.97 17.13 -15.11
CA ALA A 244 -17.84 15.96 -15.24
C ALA A 244 -17.14 14.61 -14.96
N ARG A 245 -15.81 14.53 -15.13
CA ARG A 245 -15.03 13.33 -14.79
C ARG A 245 -14.74 13.21 -13.30
N ARG A 246 -14.81 14.32 -12.57
CA ARG A 246 -14.51 14.40 -11.12
C ARG A 246 -15.77 14.42 -10.27
N ALA A 247 -16.87 14.97 -10.78
CA ALA A 247 -18.17 14.95 -10.12
C ALA A 247 -18.78 13.54 -10.15
N THR A 248 -19.53 13.20 -9.11
CA THR A 248 -20.31 11.95 -9.02
C THR A 248 -21.80 12.26 -8.79
N GLY A 249 -22.68 11.32 -9.16
CA GLY A 249 -24.12 11.42 -8.92
C GLY A 249 -24.81 12.57 -9.67
N GLU A 250 -25.67 13.30 -8.97
CA GLU A 250 -26.54 14.35 -9.54
C GLU A 250 -25.74 15.53 -10.14
N GLN A 251 -24.62 15.91 -9.52
CA GLN A 251 -23.78 17.02 -10.00
C GLN A 251 -23.18 16.72 -11.37
N GLN A 252 -22.78 15.48 -11.62
CA GLN A 252 -22.26 15.05 -12.91
C GLN A 252 -23.31 15.21 -14.02
N GLN A 253 -24.55 14.82 -13.74
CA GLN A 253 -25.65 14.93 -14.70
C GLN A 253 -25.94 16.39 -15.07
N LYS A 254 -25.92 17.30 -14.07
CA LYS A 254 -26.07 18.75 -14.30
C LYS A 254 -24.97 19.31 -15.20
N ILE A 255 -23.71 18.93 -14.97
CA ILE A 255 -22.57 19.38 -15.78
C ILE A 255 -22.66 18.83 -17.22
N LEU A 256 -23.05 17.57 -17.38
CA LEU A 256 -23.24 16.96 -18.70
C LEU A 256 -24.40 17.58 -19.48
N ALA A 257 -25.51 17.91 -18.81
CA ALA A 257 -26.63 18.63 -19.42
C ALA A 257 -26.19 20.02 -19.90
N HIS A 258 -25.42 20.74 -19.08
CA HIS A 258 -24.90 22.05 -19.46
C HIS A 258 -23.90 21.98 -20.64
N LEU A 259 -23.07 20.94 -20.70
CA LEU A 259 -22.19 20.68 -21.84
C LEU A 259 -22.93 20.54 -23.19
N GLN A 260 -24.18 20.07 -23.18
CA GLN A 260 -24.99 19.96 -24.40
C GLN A 260 -25.52 21.31 -24.89
N THR A 261 -25.66 22.28 -23.98
CA THR A 261 -26.15 23.64 -24.31
C THR A 261 -25.07 24.56 -24.87
N LEU A 262 -23.79 24.21 -24.71
CA LEU A 262 -22.68 25.03 -25.20
C LEU A 262 -22.55 24.97 -26.74
N PRO A 263 -22.26 26.09 -27.40
CA PRO A 263 -22.08 26.14 -28.85
C PRO A 263 -20.86 25.30 -29.27
N ARG A 264 -21.01 24.59 -30.40
CA ARG A 264 -19.97 23.73 -31.00
C ARG A 264 -18.86 24.53 -31.66
#